data_AF-A0AAU7U5G1-F1
#
_entry.id   AF-A0AAU7U5G1-F1
#
_cell.length_a   1.000
_cell.length_b   1.000
_cell.length_c   1.000
_cell.angle_alpha   90.00
_cell.angle_beta   90.00
_cell.angle_gamma   90.00
#
_symmetry.space_group_name_H-M   'P 1'
#
loop_
_entity.id
_entity.type
_entity.pdbx_description
1 polymer ?
#
loop_
_entity_poly.entity_id
_entity_poly.type
_entity_poly.pdbx_seq_one_letter_code
_entity_poly.pdbx_strand_id
1 'polypeptide(L)'
;MARVTLPALCALLGPLVLAVPRTLALPTYRRQAAQLMHYDQDTPLWALDRRVVPCTFCHVEVTGGPPWNVFGEEIRAAFTADARAGRHRPFPQVLQDLLASGADADRDGYADVLEVFARTLPGDPSSRPGEPPEQVMAAFEHAGGMRLYQAKRPEQQ
;
A
#
# COMPACT_ATOMS: atom_id res chain seq x y z
N MET A 1 28.85 -15.78 72.69
CA MET A 1 27.88 -15.01 71.88
C MET A 1 28.27 -15.13 70.42
N ALA A 2 27.65 -16.04 69.66
CA ALA A 2 27.92 -16.23 68.24
C ALA A 2 26.60 -16.05 67.48
N ARG A 3 26.57 -15.07 66.57
CA ARG A 3 25.40 -14.65 65.81
C ARG A 3 25.20 -15.57 64.61
N VAL A 4 23.99 -16.12 64.47
CA VAL A 4 23.50 -16.82 63.28
C VAL A 4 23.06 -15.76 62.27
N THR A 5 23.57 -15.82 61.04
CA THR A 5 23.11 -14.99 59.91
C THR A 5 22.42 -15.87 58.89
N LEU A 6 21.10 -15.67 58.73
CA LEU A 6 20.27 -16.20 57.64
C LEU A 6 20.68 -15.54 56.30
N PRO A 7 20.80 -16.28 55.19
CA PRO A 7 20.90 -15.66 53.88
C PRO A 7 19.50 -15.25 53.38
N ALA A 8 19.45 -14.02 52.88
CA ALA A 8 18.29 -13.37 52.30
C ALA A 8 17.82 -14.07 51.02
N LEU A 9 16.51 -14.30 50.92
CA LEU A 9 15.82 -14.80 49.75
C LEU A 9 15.72 -13.66 48.71
N CYS A 10 16.59 -13.66 47.70
CA CYS A 10 16.45 -12.76 46.55
C CYS A 10 15.35 -13.27 45.62
N ALA A 11 14.15 -12.68 45.74
CA ALA A 11 13.08 -12.83 44.76
C ALA A 11 13.45 -12.09 43.46
N LEU A 12 13.92 -12.83 42.45
CA LEU A 12 14.06 -12.33 41.08
C LEU A 12 12.69 -12.33 40.39
N LEU A 13 11.93 -11.25 40.58
CA LEU A 13 10.79 -10.91 39.71
C LEU A 13 11.36 -10.31 38.42
N GLY A 14 11.58 -11.15 37.42
CA GLY A 14 11.97 -10.71 36.07
C GLY A 14 10.80 -10.00 35.36
N PRO A 15 11.03 -8.90 34.63
CA PRO A 15 9.98 -8.26 33.87
C PRO A 15 9.64 -9.14 32.65
N LEU A 16 8.43 -9.71 32.66
CA LEU A 16 7.83 -10.35 31.50
C LEU A 16 7.55 -9.25 30.46
N VAL A 17 8.51 -8.99 29.57
CA VAL A 17 8.32 -8.13 28.40
C VAL A 17 7.30 -8.83 27.50
N LEU A 18 6.05 -8.36 27.54
CA LEU A 18 5.01 -8.72 26.58
C LEU A 18 5.50 -8.33 25.18
N ALA A 19 6.01 -9.31 24.43
CA ALA A 19 6.28 -9.17 23.01
C ALA A 19 4.94 -9.05 22.28
N VAL A 20 4.38 -7.84 22.24
CA VAL A 20 3.21 -7.55 21.40
C VAL A 20 3.65 -7.73 19.94
N PRO A 21 3.01 -8.61 19.16
CA PRO A 21 3.41 -8.82 17.78
C PRO A 21 3.17 -7.53 16.99
N ARG A 22 4.22 -6.99 16.38
CA ARG A 22 4.21 -5.78 15.52
C ARG A 22 3.43 -5.97 14.19
N THR A 23 2.54 -6.95 14.09
CA THR A 23 1.94 -7.43 12.83
C THR A 23 0.48 -7.00 12.61
N LEU A 24 0.00 -5.96 13.31
CA LEU A 24 -1.37 -5.47 13.13
C LEU A 24 -1.47 -4.21 12.27
N ALA A 25 -0.39 -3.42 12.13
CA ALA A 25 -0.43 -2.19 11.33
C ALA A 25 -0.12 -2.45 9.86
N LEU A 26 -0.85 -1.77 8.97
CA LEU A 26 -0.55 -1.74 7.54
C LEU A 26 0.90 -1.26 7.28
N PRO A 27 1.68 -1.96 6.42
CA PRO A 27 3.00 -1.49 5.98
C PRO A 27 2.97 -0.06 5.45
N THR A 28 4.07 0.68 5.62
CA THR A 28 4.15 2.10 5.22
C THR A 28 3.77 2.34 3.76
N TYR A 29 4.25 1.51 2.83
CA TYR A 29 3.92 1.66 1.41
C TYR A 29 2.41 1.48 1.14
N ARG A 30 1.73 0.57 1.86
CA ARG A 30 0.27 0.37 1.71
C ARG A 30 -0.51 1.55 2.28
N ARG A 31 -0.07 2.13 3.40
CA ARG A 31 -0.69 3.36 3.93
C ARG A 31 -0.54 4.52 2.96
N GLN A 32 0.66 4.69 2.41
CA GLN A 32 0.97 5.68 1.39
C GLN A 32 0.10 5.50 0.14
N ALA A 33 -0.07 4.27 -0.35
CA ALA A 33 -0.98 3.94 -1.44
C ALA A 33 -2.43 4.29 -1.10
N ALA A 34 -2.91 3.86 0.07
CA ALA A 34 -4.29 4.07 0.49
C ALA A 34 -4.64 5.57 0.56
N GLN A 35 -3.73 6.38 1.10
CA GLN A 35 -3.90 7.83 1.19
C GLN A 35 -3.81 8.52 -0.18
N LEU A 36 -2.92 8.05 -1.07
CA LEU A 36 -2.84 8.58 -2.44
C LEU A 36 -4.13 8.32 -3.21
N MET A 37 -4.66 7.10 -3.10
CA MET A 37 -5.83 6.63 -3.85
C MET A 37 -7.16 6.91 -3.13
N HIS A 38 -7.13 7.55 -1.97
CA HIS A 38 -8.29 7.84 -1.10
C HIS A 38 -9.07 6.59 -0.64
N TYR A 39 -8.40 5.44 -0.53
CA TYR A 39 -8.99 4.20 0.01
C TYR A 39 -9.10 4.22 1.55
N ASP A 40 -8.63 5.29 2.19
CA ASP A 40 -8.66 5.53 3.61
C ASP A 40 -9.93 6.25 4.11
N GLN A 41 -10.84 6.64 3.21
CA GLN A 41 -11.97 7.51 3.56
C GLN A 41 -13.22 6.75 4.07
N ASP A 42 -13.46 5.52 3.63
CA ASP A 42 -14.76 4.84 3.89
C ASP A 42 -14.75 3.89 5.09
N THR A 43 -13.57 3.60 5.66
CA THR A 43 -13.42 2.62 6.74
C THR A 43 -12.81 3.27 7.98
N PRO A 44 -13.56 3.39 9.10
CA PRO A 44 -13.07 4.02 10.35
C PRO A 44 -11.78 3.42 10.95
N LEU A 45 -11.38 2.22 10.50
CA LEU A 45 -10.15 1.53 10.89
C LEU A 45 -9.34 1.08 9.67
N TRP A 46 -9.34 1.87 8.59
CA TRP A 46 -8.65 1.53 7.33
C TRP A 46 -7.20 1.12 7.55
N ALA A 47 -6.49 1.75 8.50
CA ALA A 47 -5.08 1.47 8.82
C ALA A 47 -4.83 0.08 9.46
N LEU A 48 -5.89 -0.63 9.82
CA LEU A 48 -5.88 -2.01 10.33
C LEU A 48 -6.59 -2.99 9.39
N ASP A 49 -7.30 -2.51 8.37
CA ASP A 49 -8.04 -3.36 7.44
C ASP A 49 -7.14 -3.87 6.32
N ARG A 50 -6.87 -5.17 6.31
CA ARG A 50 -6.02 -5.84 5.31
C ARG A 50 -6.63 -5.82 3.91
N ARG A 51 -7.90 -5.47 3.75
CA ARG A 51 -8.59 -5.29 2.46
C ARG A 51 -8.32 -3.92 1.85
N VAL A 52 -7.89 -2.93 2.64
CA VAL A 52 -7.47 -1.63 2.11
C VAL A 52 -6.13 -1.80 1.41
N VAL A 53 -6.12 -1.63 0.09
CA VAL A 53 -4.97 -1.90 -0.80
C VAL A 53 -4.39 -3.28 -0.52
N PRO A 54 -5.09 -4.37 -0.90
CA PRO A 54 -4.64 -5.74 -0.59
C PRO A 54 -3.29 -6.03 -1.23
N CYS A 55 -2.54 -7.03 -0.75
CA CYS A 55 -1.26 -7.40 -1.37
C CYS A 55 -1.43 -7.78 -2.85
N THR A 56 -2.61 -8.28 -3.23
CA THR A 56 -2.96 -8.61 -4.61
C THR A 56 -2.99 -7.42 -5.56
N PHE A 57 -2.86 -6.18 -5.05
CA PHE A 57 -2.69 -5.00 -5.89
C PHE A 57 -1.40 -5.08 -6.71
N CYS A 58 -0.30 -5.60 -6.14
CA CYS A 58 1.01 -5.69 -6.80
C CYS A 58 1.57 -7.12 -6.86
N HIS A 59 0.93 -8.07 -6.18
CA HIS A 59 1.42 -9.44 -6.03
C HIS A 59 0.39 -10.43 -6.55
N VAL A 60 0.83 -11.60 -6.97
CA VAL A 60 -0.08 -12.72 -7.24
C VAL A 60 -0.59 -13.30 -5.90
N GLU A 61 0.31 -13.42 -4.93
CA GLU A 61 -0.01 -14.01 -3.64
C GLU A 61 -0.70 -13.01 -2.70
N VAL A 62 -1.78 -13.45 -2.06
CA VAL A 62 -2.52 -12.66 -1.06
C VAL A 62 -1.67 -12.26 0.15
N THR A 63 -0.59 -13.00 0.41
CA THR A 63 0.39 -12.69 1.47
C THR A 63 1.43 -11.66 1.04
N GLY A 64 1.51 -11.32 -0.24
CA GLY A 64 2.57 -10.52 -0.85
C GLY A 64 3.85 -11.34 -1.10
N GLY A 65 4.89 -10.64 -1.55
CA GLY A 65 6.13 -11.28 -2.02
C GLY A 65 6.04 -11.74 -3.49
N PRO A 66 7.12 -12.29 -4.05
CA PRO A 66 7.07 -12.86 -5.40
C PRO A 66 6.15 -14.08 -5.46
N PRO A 67 5.51 -14.36 -6.62
CA PRO A 67 5.59 -13.59 -7.86
C PRO A 67 4.75 -12.29 -7.84
N TRP A 68 5.17 -11.33 -8.66
CA TRP A 68 4.46 -10.06 -8.86
C TRP A 68 3.41 -10.22 -9.96
N ASN A 69 2.29 -9.51 -9.85
CA ASN A 69 1.34 -9.41 -10.96
C ASN A 69 1.87 -8.40 -12.01
N VAL A 70 1.17 -8.23 -13.12
CA VAL A 70 1.65 -7.36 -14.22
C VAL A 70 1.84 -5.92 -13.78
N PHE A 71 0.89 -5.34 -13.03
CA PHE A 71 1.02 -4.00 -12.45
C PHE A 71 2.19 -3.87 -11.46
N GLY A 72 2.40 -4.90 -10.63
CA GLY A 72 3.53 -4.98 -9.71
C GLY A 72 4.87 -5.00 -10.42
N GLU A 73 4.96 -5.65 -11.59
CA GLU A 73 6.15 -5.61 -12.43
C GLU A 73 6.40 -4.21 -13.01
N GLU A 74 5.36 -3.43 -13.35
CA GLU A 74 5.52 -2.03 -13.78
C GLU A 74 6.09 -1.15 -12.66
N ILE A 75 5.59 -1.30 -11.43
CA ILE A 75 6.14 -0.62 -10.24
C ILE A 75 7.62 -0.96 -10.07
N ARG A 76 7.98 -2.24 -10.17
CA ARG A 76 9.38 -2.69 -10.07
C ARG A 76 10.25 -2.14 -11.19
N ALA A 77 9.72 -2.10 -12.41
CA ALA A 77 10.42 -1.54 -13.55
C ALA A 77 10.73 -0.06 -13.33
N ALA A 78 9.79 0.72 -12.80
CA ALA A 78 9.98 2.13 -12.46
C ALA A 78 11.07 2.34 -11.41
N PHE A 79 11.07 1.57 -10.32
CA PHE A 79 12.13 1.64 -9.31
C PHE A 79 13.49 1.17 -9.84
N THR A 80 13.50 0.15 -10.69
CA THR A 80 14.74 -0.33 -11.34
C THR A 80 15.32 0.74 -12.25
N ALA A 81 14.48 1.45 -13.01
CA ALA A 81 14.89 2.57 -13.85
C ALA A 81 15.46 3.73 -13.03
N ASP A 82 14.86 4.05 -11.89
CA ASP A 82 15.39 5.07 -10.98
C ASP A 82 16.76 4.69 -10.42
N ALA A 83 16.90 3.45 -9.93
CA ALA A 83 18.18 2.97 -9.40
C ALA A 83 19.29 3.03 -10.46
N ARG A 84 18.99 2.63 -11.70
CA ARG A 84 19.94 2.73 -12.83
C ARG A 84 20.31 4.18 -13.16
N ALA A 85 19.41 5.12 -12.92
CA ALA A 85 19.64 6.54 -13.13
C ALA A 85 20.20 7.28 -11.89
N GLY A 86 20.55 6.56 -10.81
CA GLY A 86 21.03 7.15 -9.56
C GLY A 86 19.96 7.99 -8.82
N ARG A 87 18.68 7.75 -9.08
CA ARG A 87 17.55 8.41 -8.41
C ARG A 87 16.92 7.51 -7.36
N HIS A 88 16.31 8.14 -6.35
CA HIS A 88 15.53 7.47 -5.32
C HIS A 88 14.22 8.22 -5.14
N ARG A 89 13.21 7.93 -5.99
CA ARG A 89 11.87 8.50 -5.84
C ARG A 89 11.09 7.78 -4.73
N PRO A 90 10.28 8.50 -3.93
CA PRO A 90 9.40 7.87 -2.95
C PRO A 90 8.27 7.11 -3.65
N PHE A 91 7.76 6.06 -3.00
CA PHE A 91 6.70 5.21 -3.54
C PHE A 91 5.44 5.96 -4.02
N PRO A 92 4.88 6.92 -3.28
CA PRO A 92 3.76 7.73 -3.77
C PRO A 92 4.02 8.41 -5.11
N GLN A 93 5.25 8.91 -5.34
CA GLN A 93 5.60 9.57 -6.58
C GLN A 93 5.67 8.58 -7.73
N VAL A 94 6.29 7.41 -7.52
CA VAL A 94 6.32 6.33 -8.54
C VAL A 94 4.91 5.88 -8.90
N LEU A 95 4.05 5.67 -7.91
CA LEU A 95 2.66 5.27 -8.12
C LEU A 95 1.88 6.36 -8.87
N GLN A 96 2.01 7.63 -8.45
CA GLN A 96 1.38 8.75 -9.16
C GLN A 96 1.82 8.83 -10.63
N ASP A 97 3.11 8.68 -10.92
CA ASP A 97 3.64 8.77 -12.27
C ASP A 97 3.15 7.60 -13.15
N LEU A 98 2.99 6.40 -12.59
CA LEU A 98 2.39 5.24 -13.28
C LEU A 98 0.91 5.48 -13.59
N LEU A 99 0.12 5.93 -12.60
CA LEU A 99 -1.29 6.25 -12.85
C LEU A 99 -1.45 7.40 -13.87
N ALA A 100 -0.52 8.34 -13.90
CA ALA A 100 -0.51 9.42 -14.87
C ALA A 100 -0.13 8.99 -16.30
N SER A 101 0.50 7.82 -16.49
CA SER A 101 0.98 7.41 -17.81
C SER A 101 -0.15 6.91 -18.73
N GLY A 102 -1.34 6.64 -18.18
CA GLY A 102 -2.45 6.06 -18.92
C GLY A 102 -2.16 4.64 -19.40
N ALA A 103 -1.32 3.91 -18.66
CA ALA A 103 -1.08 2.49 -18.92
C ALA A 103 -2.33 1.67 -18.59
N ASP A 104 -2.42 0.49 -19.21
CA ASP A 104 -3.41 -0.56 -19.00
C ASP A 104 -2.57 -1.85 -18.85
N ALA A 105 -2.17 -2.15 -17.62
CA ALA A 105 -1.11 -3.12 -17.34
C ALA A 105 -1.55 -4.56 -17.65
N ASP A 106 -2.82 -4.90 -17.44
CA ASP A 106 -3.37 -6.22 -17.73
C ASP A 106 -4.08 -6.35 -19.09
N ARG A 107 -4.24 -5.23 -19.80
CA ARG A 107 -4.75 -5.13 -21.18
C ARG A 107 -6.21 -5.52 -21.32
N ASP A 108 -7.01 -5.19 -20.31
CA ASP A 108 -8.44 -5.49 -20.30
C ASP A 108 -9.30 -4.37 -20.92
N GLY A 109 -8.67 -3.25 -21.29
CA GLY A 109 -9.31 -2.09 -21.91
C GLY A 109 -9.57 -0.92 -20.94
N TYR A 110 -9.19 -1.05 -19.67
CA TYR A 110 -9.23 0.04 -18.69
C TYR A 110 -7.82 0.50 -18.36
N ALA A 111 -7.60 1.82 -18.36
CA ALA A 111 -6.34 2.34 -17.86
C ALA A 111 -6.25 2.13 -16.33
N ASP A 112 -5.06 1.84 -15.80
CA ASP A 112 -4.81 1.55 -14.39
C ASP A 112 -5.42 2.60 -13.44
N VAL A 113 -5.41 3.87 -13.89
CA VAL A 113 -5.99 5.00 -13.14
C VAL A 113 -7.51 4.91 -13.02
N LEU A 114 -8.20 4.42 -14.06
CA LEU A 114 -9.64 4.21 -14.05
C LEU A 114 -10.01 3.04 -13.16
N GLU A 115 -9.17 2.00 -13.14
CA GLU A 115 -9.34 0.87 -12.24
C GLU A 115 -9.13 1.25 -10.77
N VAL A 116 -8.08 2.01 -10.47
CA VAL A 116 -7.89 2.61 -9.13
C VAL A 116 -9.09 3.46 -8.74
N PHE A 117 -9.60 4.28 -9.66
CA PHE A 117 -10.78 5.09 -9.40
C PHE A 117 -12.03 4.24 -9.11
N ALA A 118 -12.22 3.16 -9.88
CA ALA A 118 -13.34 2.22 -9.75
C ALA A 118 -13.14 1.16 -8.64
N ARG A 119 -12.01 1.20 -7.91
CA ARG A 119 -11.64 0.23 -6.88
C ARG A 119 -11.48 -1.21 -7.37
N THR A 120 -10.99 -1.36 -8.59
CA THR A 120 -10.58 -2.66 -9.15
C THR A 120 -9.06 -2.82 -9.08
N LEU A 121 -8.49 -3.83 -9.73
CA LEU A 121 -7.11 -4.28 -9.51
C LEU A 121 -6.36 -4.23 -10.85
N PRO A 122 -5.44 -3.26 -11.07
CA PRO A 122 -4.80 -3.07 -12.37
C PRO A 122 -3.90 -4.20 -12.89
N GLY A 123 -3.74 -5.25 -12.10
CA GLY A 123 -2.95 -6.41 -12.48
C GLY A 123 -3.77 -7.68 -12.64
N ASP A 124 -5.11 -7.58 -12.67
CA ASP A 124 -6.04 -8.70 -12.74
C ASP A 124 -7.19 -8.39 -13.71
N PRO A 125 -7.17 -8.93 -14.95
CA PRO A 125 -8.13 -8.59 -16.00
C PRO A 125 -9.55 -9.11 -15.71
N SER A 126 -9.72 -9.90 -14.65
CA SER A 126 -11.04 -10.33 -14.16
C SER A 126 -11.65 -9.34 -13.17
N SER A 127 -10.83 -8.48 -12.58
CA SER A 127 -11.21 -7.42 -11.65
C SER A 127 -11.23 -6.10 -12.40
N ARG A 128 -12.37 -5.77 -13.00
CA ARG A 128 -12.54 -4.58 -13.85
C ARG A 128 -13.83 -3.84 -13.57
N PRO A 129 -13.94 -2.55 -13.96
CA PRO A 129 -15.17 -1.79 -13.78
C PRO A 129 -16.37 -2.45 -14.47
N GLY A 130 -17.56 -2.29 -13.86
CA GLY A 130 -18.81 -2.80 -14.44
C GLY A 130 -19.35 -1.91 -15.56
N GLU A 131 -19.03 -0.63 -15.51
CA GLU A 131 -19.38 0.39 -16.48
C GLU A 131 -18.36 0.47 -17.62
N PRO A 132 -18.77 0.81 -18.85
CA PRO A 132 -17.87 1.00 -19.98
C PRO A 132 -16.74 2.02 -19.72
N PRO A 133 -15.54 1.86 -20.33
CA PRO A 133 -14.39 2.72 -20.09
C PRO A 133 -14.67 4.22 -20.26
N GLU A 134 -15.50 4.61 -21.22
CA GLU A 134 -15.87 6.00 -21.45
C GLU A 134 -16.69 6.60 -20.31
N GLN A 135 -17.51 5.80 -19.64
CA GLN A 135 -18.31 6.25 -18.49
C GLN A 135 -17.44 6.37 -17.24
N VAL A 136 -16.54 5.41 -17.03
CA VAL A 136 -15.57 5.46 -15.93
C VAL A 136 -14.64 6.67 -16.09
N MET A 137 -14.16 6.95 -17.31
CA MET A 137 -13.36 8.13 -17.63
C MET A 137 -14.14 9.42 -17.33
N ALA A 138 -15.38 9.55 -17.81
CA ALA A 138 -16.19 10.74 -17.56
C ALA A 138 -16.43 10.96 -16.05
N ALA A 139 -16.69 9.89 -15.30
CA ALA A 139 -16.83 9.95 -13.84
C ALA A 139 -15.52 10.34 -13.15
N PHE A 140 -14.39 9.79 -13.58
CA PHE A 140 -13.07 10.13 -13.08
C PHE A 140 -12.75 11.61 -13.31
N GLU A 141 -12.96 12.12 -14.53
CA GLU A 141 -12.77 13.53 -14.87
C GLU A 141 -13.67 14.45 -14.06
N HIS A 142 -14.95 14.09 -13.91
CA HIS A 142 -15.92 14.83 -13.09
C HIS A 142 -15.50 14.90 -11.62
N ALA A 143 -14.94 13.82 -11.07
CA ALA A 143 -14.43 13.77 -9.71
C ALA A 143 -13.11 14.56 -9.52
N GLY A 144 -12.49 15.04 -10.60
CA GLY A 144 -11.28 15.86 -10.56
C GLY A 144 -10.09 15.28 -11.33
N GLY A 145 -10.24 14.09 -11.92
CA GLY A 145 -9.22 13.40 -12.69
C GLY A 145 -7.93 13.18 -11.89
N MET A 146 -6.78 13.30 -12.56
CA MET A 146 -5.46 13.13 -11.93
C MET A 146 -5.18 14.09 -10.76
N ARG A 147 -5.95 15.18 -10.58
CA ARG A 147 -5.82 16.03 -9.39
C ARG A 147 -6.18 15.29 -8.10
N LEU A 148 -6.96 14.21 -8.17
CA LEU A 148 -7.25 13.33 -7.04
C LEU A 148 -5.98 12.68 -6.49
N TYR A 149 -5.05 12.27 -7.36
CA TYR A 149 -3.89 11.47 -6.99
C TYR A 149 -2.59 12.28 -6.93
N GLN A 150 -2.67 13.58 -6.70
CA GLN A 150 -1.48 14.39 -6.48
C GLN A 150 -0.87 14.07 -5.12
N ALA A 151 0.39 13.59 -5.12
CA ALA A 151 1.12 13.38 -3.87
C ALA A 151 1.21 14.70 -3.09
N LYS A 152 0.66 14.72 -1.87
CA LYS A 152 0.83 15.87 -0.95
C LYS A 152 2.32 16.05 -0.64
N ARG A 153 2.80 17.29 -0.61
CA ARG A 153 4.20 17.59 -0.26
C ARG A 153 4.51 17.09 1.16
N PRO A 154 5.76 16.68 1.46
CA PRO A 154 6.16 16.13 2.76
C PRO A 154 5.82 17.00 3.99
N GLU A 155 5.59 18.30 3.80
CA GLU A 155 5.21 19.26 4.86
C GLU A 155 3.75 19.11 5.34
N GLN A 156 2.94 18.25 4.70
CA GLN A 156 1.52 18.07 4.98
C GLN A 156 1.17 16.69 5.59
N GLN A 157 2.15 15.96 6.11
CA GLN A 157 2.00 14.65 6.76
C GLN A 157 2.42 14.68 8.22
#